data_AF-A0A811RKZ7-F1
#
_entry.id   AF-A0A811RKZ7-F1
#
_cell.length_a   1.000
_cell.length_b   1.000
_cell.length_c   1.000
_cell.angle_alpha   90.00
_cell.angle_beta   90.00
_cell.angle_gamma   90.00
#
_symmetry.space_group_name_H-M   'P 1'
#
loop_
_entity.id
_entity.type
_entity.pdbx_description
1 polymer ?
#
loop_
_entity_poly.entity_id
_entity_poly.type
_entity_poly.pdbx_seq_one_letter_code
_entity_poly.pdbx_strand_id
1 'polypeptide(L)'
;MEKYYAKKDASKSTVETIESRVEQKRPRIELDMRDIVADPGERKPIDDFHHDIRDEARRAYLQIDGKGQSRGFVGSWFDQFDWLEYSVAKDAAYCFYCYLFKPQQAGFHSNDTFTKVGFRNWKNAKDSFKEHAQSIDGFHNNARKRALDFKNQRQSVEHVWTVTSAAEEEAYKARLTIMLGIARFLLLQALAFRGHDESKTSRNKGTLWRCLNGTKKKDPKAALVTGENAPGNNQMSCPMVQKDLARACAEETSLSMIKEV
;
A
#
# COMPACT_ATOMS: atom_id res chain seq x y z
N MET A 1 -43.63 -22.95 -26.62
CA MET A 1 -42.85 -24.07 -26.07
C MET A 1 -41.46 -24.00 -26.68
N GLU A 2 -40.48 -23.53 -25.91
CA GLU A 2 -39.41 -24.38 -25.35
C GLU A 2 -38.51 -24.99 -26.43
N LYS A 3 -37.18 -24.99 -26.39
CA LYS A 3 -36.09 -24.42 -25.60
C LYS A 3 -34.80 -24.94 -26.31
N TYR A 4 -33.66 -24.35 -25.97
CA TYR A 4 -32.30 -24.94 -25.99
C TYR A 4 -31.40 -24.89 -27.26
N TYR A 5 -30.46 -23.92 -27.20
CA TYR A 5 -29.00 -24.08 -27.20
C TYR A 5 -28.35 -25.16 -28.09
N ALA A 6 -27.64 -24.72 -29.13
CA ALA A 6 -26.65 -25.51 -29.85
C ALA A 6 -25.24 -25.34 -29.25
N LYS A 7 -24.63 -26.48 -28.92
CA LYS A 7 -23.20 -26.65 -28.59
C LYS A 7 -22.31 -26.24 -29.77
N LYS A 8 -21.15 -25.64 -29.49
CA LYS A 8 -19.97 -25.69 -30.37
C LYS A 8 -18.73 -25.98 -29.52
N ASP A 9 -18.18 -27.16 -29.71
CA ASP A 9 -16.82 -27.53 -29.31
C ASP A 9 -15.87 -27.40 -30.52
N ALA A 10 -14.58 -27.36 -30.18
CA ALA A 10 -13.39 -27.58 -31.01
C ALA A 10 -12.68 -26.32 -31.58
N SER A 11 -11.68 -25.89 -30.81
CA SER A 11 -10.27 -25.88 -31.21
C SER A 11 -9.88 -25.13 -32.48
N LYS A 12 -9.25 -23.96 -32.31
CA LYS A 12 -8.07 -23.58 -33.09
C LYS A 12 -7.10 -22.76 -32.23
N SER A 13 -5.92 -23.34 -32.07
CA SER A 13 -4.70 -22.73 -31.55
C SER A 13 -4.25 -21.59 -32.46
N THR A 14 -3.94 -20.44 -31.87
CA THR A 14 -2.98 -19.47 -32.44
C THR A 14 -2.17 -18.88 -31.29
N VAL A 15 -0.95 -19.38 -31.21
CA VAL A 15 0.29 -18.80 -30.67
C VAL A 15 0.17 -17.32 -30.27
N GLU A 16 0.12 -17.05 -28.97
CA GLU A 16 0.49 -15.73 -28.44
C GLU A 16 1.97 -15.78 -28.04
N THR A 17 2.76 -15.03 -28.79
CA THR A 17 4.14 -14.67 -28.48
C THR A 17 4.18 -14.07 -27.08
N ILE A 18 4.94 -14.70 -26.18
CA ILE A 18 5.22 -14.19 -24.85
C ILE A 18 6.08 -12.94 -25.02
N GLU A 19 5.45 -11.76 -25.05
CA GLU A 19 6.15 -10.50 -24.85
C GLU A 19 6.72 -10.49 -23.43
N SER A 20 8.06 -10.48 -23.36
CA SER A 20 8.81 -10.21 -22.16
C SER A 20 8.29 -8.92 -21.51
N ARG A 21 7.78 -9.04 -20.27
CA ARG A 21 7.49 -7.90 -19.40
C ARG A 21 8.81 -7.22 -19.05
N VAL A 22 9.30 -6.36 -19.93
CA VAL A 22 10.31 -5.37 -19.60
C VAL A 22 9.63 -4.44 -18.61
N GLU A 23 10.05 -4.53 -17.36
CA GLU A 23 9.63 -3.62 -16.30
C GLU A 23 10.09 -2.21 -16.69
N GLN A 24 9.19 -1.46 -17.33
CA GLN A 24 9.40 -0.05 -17.58
C GLN A 24 9.49 0.63 -16.21
N LYS A 25 10.71 0.83 -15.71
CA LYS A 25 10.97 1.75 -14.60
C LYS A 25 10.42 3.10 -15.03
N ARG A 26 9.21 3.43 -14.56
CA ARG A 26 8.66 4.77 -14.73
C ARG A 26 9.68 5.75 -14.14
N PRO A 27 10.07 6.80 -14.87
CA PRO A 27 10.96 7.81 -14.31
C PRO A 27 10.31 8.32 -13.03
N ARG A 28 11.06 8.29 -11.92
CA ARG A 28 10.59 8.82 -10.65
C ARG A 28 10.42 10.32 -10.84
N ILE A 29 9.18 10.78 -10.83
CA ILE A 29 8.87 12.21 -10.87
C ILE A 29 9.27 12.74 -9.50
N GLU A 30 10.21 13.68 -9.47
CA GLU A 30 10.67 14.34 -8.26
C GLU A 30 9.92 15.66 -8.06
N LEU A 31 9.62 16.00 -6.82
CA LEU A 31 8.98 17.27 -6.48
C LEU A 31 9.99 18.42 -6.64
N ASP A 32 9.66 19.44 -7.44
CA ASP A 32 10.43 20.68 -7.45
C ASP A 32 10.10 21.48 -6.18
N MET A 33 11.10 21.73 -5.34
CA MET A 33 10.96 22.51 -4.11
C MET A 33 10.47 23.94 -4.37
N ARG A 34 10.62 24.48 -5.58
CA ARG A 34 10.10 25.80 -5.97
C ARG A 34 8.58 25.85 -6.08
N ASP A 35 7.93 24.69 -6.24
CA ASP A 35 6.47 24.60 -6.29
C ASP A 35 5.82 24.62 -4.89
N ILE A 36 6.62 24.58 -3.83
CA ILE A 36 6.15 24.54 -2.44
C ILE A 36 6.17 25.96 -1.88
N VAL A 37 5.02 26.62 -1.93
CA VAL A 37 4.86 28.01 -1.48
C VAL A 37 4.38 28.06 -0.02
N ALA A 38 5.06 28.82 0.84
CA ALA A 38 4.68 28.91 2.24
C ALA A 38 3.34 29.59 2.47
N ASP A 39 3.00 30.64 1.69
CA ASP A 39 1.76 31.39 1.82
C ASP A 39 0.55 30.52 1.41
N PRO A 40 -0.39 30.20 2.32
CA PRO A 40 -1.58 29.39 2.04
C PRO A 40 -2.40 29.90 0.86
N GLY A 41 -2.41 31.21 0.63
CA GLY A 41 -3.18 31.81 -0.45
C GLY A 41 -2.59 31.54 -1.83
N GLU A 42 -1.30 31.26 -1.93
CA GLU A 42 -0.58 31.05 -3.20
C GLU A 42 -0.26 29.58 -3.48
N ARG A 43 -0.60 28.68 -2.55
CA ARG A 43 -0.36 27.24 -2.73
C ARG A 43 -1.19 26.69 -3.88
N LYS A 44 -0.53 25.87 -4.72
CA LYS A 44 -1.21 25.07 -5.75
C LYS A 44 -2.02 23.95 -5.08
N PRO A 45 -3.31 23.77 -5.42
CA PRO A 45 -4.12 22.67 -4.92
C PRO A 45 -3.41 21.31 -5.02
N ILE A 46 -3.55 20.45 -4.01
CA ILE A 46 -2.86 19.15 -3.98
C ILE A 46 -3.27 18.25 -5.15
N ASP A 47 -4.51 18.38 -5.62
CA ASP A 47 -5.02 17.62 -6.76
C ASP A 47 -4.31 17.96 -8.07
N ASP A 48 -3.72 19.16 -8.19
CA ASP A 48 -3.01 19.61 -9.39
C ASP A 48 -1.60 19.01 -9.49
N PHE A 49 -1.06 18.48 -8.39
CA PHE A 49 0.19 17.72 -8.41
C PHE A 49 -0.04 16.32 -9.01
N HIS A 50 0.97 15.80 -9.70
CA HIS A 50 0.97 14.43 -10.21
C HIS A 50 0.78 13.42 -9.06
N HIS A 51 0.01 12.36 -9.27
CA HIS A 51 -0.41 11.44 -8.21
C HIS A 51 0.76 10.94 -7.35
N ASP A 52 1.88 10.58 -7.99
CA ASP A 52 3.07 10.03 -7.34
C ASP A 52 3.81 11.02 -6.41
N ILE A 53 3.66 12.34 -6.61
CA ILE A 53 4.34 13.38 -5.82
C ILE A 53 3.44 14.06 -4.79
N ARG A 54 2.14 13.75 -4.76
CA ARG A 54 1.18 14.38 -3.83
C ARG A 54 1.56 14.16 -2.36
N ASP A 55 2.00 12.96 -2.02
CA ASP A 55 2.43 12.63 -0.65
C ASP A 55 3.73 13.33 -0.27
N GLU A 56 4.64 13.49 -1.23
CA GLU A 56 5.88 14.25 -1.02
C GLU A 56 5.59 15.73 -0.80
N ALA A 57 4.69 16.32 -1.60
CA ALA A 57 4.20 17.68 -1.40
C ALA A 57 3.54 17.86 -0.02
N ARG A 58 2.69 16.90 0.41
CA ARG A 58 2.10 16.92 1.76
C ARG A 58 3.17 16.92 2.86
N ARG A 59 4.23 16.11 2.73
CA ARG A 59 5.33 16.08 3.70
C ARG A 59 6.08 17.40 3.77
N ALA A 60 6.34 18.03 2.63
CA ALA A 60 7.03 19.30 2.60
C ALA A 60 6.20 20.42 3.24
N TYR A 61 4.90 20.49 2.94
CA TYR A 61 4.00 21.43 3.63
C TYR A 61 3.92 21.18 5.15
N LEU A 62 4.03 19.93 5.61
CA LEU A 62 4.13 19.59 7.05
C LEU A 62 5.38 20.13 7.74
N GLN A 63 6.42 20.49 6.98
CA GLN A 63 7.67 21.03 7.52
C GLN A 63 7.71 22.56 7.52
N ILE A 64 6.77 23.22 6.84
CA ILE A 64 6.72 24.67 6.71
C ILE A 64 5.74 25.25 7.73
N ASP A 65 6.23 26.10 8.63
CA ASP A 65 5.38 26.87 9.54
C ASP A 65 4.87 28.14 8.84
N GLY A 66 3.61 28.14 8.40
CA GLY A 66 2.96 29.24 7.70
C GLY A 66 2.47 30.41 8.57
N LYS A 67 3.22 30.81 9.61
CA LYS A 67 2.77 31.84 10.57
C LYS A 67 3.18 33.25 10.14
N GLY A 68 2.37 33.88 9.29
CA GLY A 68 2.49 35.31 8.95
C GLY A 68 1.60 36.21 9.81
N GLN A 69 2.10 37.38 10.26
CA GLN A 69 1.33 38.41 10.96
C GLN A 69 0.98 39.60 10.03
N SER A 70 -0.25 40.10 10.10
CA SER A 70 -0.74 41.30 9.41
C SER A 70 -1.74 42.08 10.27
N ARG A 71 -1.96 43.36 9.92
CA ARG A 71 -2.62 44.40 10.73
C ARG A 71 -4.15 44.28 10.89
N GLY A 72 -4.78 43.26 10.30
CA GLY A 72 -6.22 42.97 10.45
C GLY A 72 -6.54 41.68 11.21
N PHE A 73 -5.60 40.74 11.27
CA PHE A 73 -5.76 39.43 11.90
C PHE A 73 -5.23 39.45 13.34
N VAL A 74 -5.98 38.88 14.27
CA VAL A 74 -5.58 38.84 15.68
C VAL A 74 -4.63 37.66 15.90
N GLY A 75 -3.34 37.94 16.09
CA GLY A 75 -2.31 36.90 16.24
C GLY A 75 -2.58 35.89 17.37
N SER A 76 -3.29 36.27 18.43
CA SER A 76 -3.67 35.35 19.52
C SER A 76 -4.63 34.24 19.11
N TRP A 77 -5.20 34.30 17.90
CA TRP A 77 -6.00 33.21 17.34
C TRP A 77 -5.15 32.01 16.93
N PHE A 78 -3.87 32.21 16.59
CA PHE A 78 -2.96 31.09 16.32
C PHE A 78 -2.75 30.19 17.54
N ASP A 79 -2.76 30.77 18.74
CA ASP A 79 -2.62 30.01 19.99
C ASP A 79 -3.91 29.26 20.36
N GLN A 80 -5.06 29.76 19.90
CA GLN A 80 -6.38 29.15 20.15
C GLN A 80 -6.74 28.07 19.14
N PHE A 81 -6.25 28.19 17.90
CA PHE A 81 -6.57 27.28 16.80
C PHE A 81 -5.27 26.81 16.13
N ASP A 82 -4.84 25.60 16.51
CA ASP A 82 -3.60 24.95 16.03
C ASP A 82 -3.56 24.73 14.51
N TRP A 83 -4.72 24.71 13.86
CA TRP A 83 -4.90 24.45 12.43
C TRP A 83 -4.95 25.71 11.56
N LEU A 84 -5.01 26.89 12.17
CA LEU A 84 -5.29 28.15 11.48
C LEU A 84 -4.03 28.69 10.80
N GLU A 85 -4.12 28.94 9.49
CA GLU A 85 -3.09 29.64 8.74
C GLU A 85 -3.67 30.94 8.15
N TYR A 86 -2.82 31.94 7.98
CA TYR A 86 -3.23 33.22 7.41
C TYR A 86 -2.37 33.57 6.20
N SER A 87 -3.03 33.98 5.12
CA SER A 87 -2.40 34.49 3.91
C SER A 87 -2.38 36.02 3.94
N VAL A 88 -1.20 36.61 3.87
CA VAL A 88 -1.04 38.07 3.74
C VAL A 88 -1.45 38.52 2.34
N ALA A 89 -1.10 37.76 1.30
CA ALA A 89 -1.40 38.11 -0.09
C ALA A 89 -2.92 38.19 -0.36
N LYS A 90 -3.70 37.28 0.24
CA LYS A 90 -5.16 37.23 0.05
C LYS A 90 -5.97 37.85 1.20
N ASP A 91 -5.31 38.34 2.24
CA ASP A 91 -5.93 38.79 3.50
C ASP A 91 -7.04 37.84 3.97
N ALA A 92 -6.71 36.55 4.10
CA ALA A 92 -7.68 35.50 4.37
C ALA A 92 -7.11 34.38 5.23
N ALA A 93 -7.96 33.77 6.04
CA ALA A 93 -7.64 32.63 6.88
C ALA A 93 -7.98 31.29 6.20
N TYR A 94 -7.10 30.31 6.38
CA TYR A 94 -7.18 28.97 5.81
C TYR A 94 -7.03 27.93 6.92
N CYS A 95 -7.46 26.70 6.65
CA CYS A 95 -7.24 25.56 7.53
C CYS A 95 -6.20 24.62 6.92
N PHE A 96 -5.07 24.48 7.61
CA PHE A 96 -3.94 23.66 7.18
C PHE A 96 -4.34 22.20 6.92
N TYR A 97 -5.00 21.57 7.90
CA TYR A 97 -5.40 20.16 7.80
C TYR A 97 -6.42 19.93 6.67
N CYS A 98 -7.43 20.80 6.56
CA CYS A 98 -8.47 20.70 5.52
C CYS A 98 -7.91 20.97 4.12
N TYR A 99 -6.91 21.84 4.00
CA TYR A 99 -6.18 22.07 2.76
C TYR A 99 -5.43 20.80 2.33
N LEU A 100 -4.70 20.18 3.26
CA LEU A 100 -3.86 19.02 2.97
C LEU A 100 -4.62 17.72 2.69
N PHE A 101 -5.68 17.48 3.45
CA PHE A 101 -6.41 16.22 3.50
C PHE A 101 -7.89 16.39 3.14
N LYS A 102 -8.15 17.18 2.10
CA LYS A 102 -9.52 17.45 1.62
C LYS A 102 -10.29 16.13 1.40
N PRO A 103 -11.47 15.95 2.01
CA PRO A 103 -12.28 14.77 1.82
C PRO A 103 -12.85 14.76 0.39
N GLN A 104 -12.55 13.71 -0.36
CA GLN A 104 -13.07 13.51 -1.70
C GLN A 104 -14.44 12.83 -1.62
N GLN A 105 -15.47 13.58 -1.24
CA GLN A 105 -16.85 13.11 -1.39
C GLN A 105 -17.47 13.74 -2.63
N ALA A 106 -17.83 12.88 -3.58
CA ALA A 106 -18.62 13.25 -4.74
C ALA A 106 -20.03 13.68 -4.28
N GLY A 107 -20.38 14.94 -4.53
CA GLY A 107 -21.75 15.44 -4.40
C GLY A 107 -22.00 16.46 -3.29
N PHE A 108 -21.09 16.66 -2.34
CA PHE A 108 -21.22 17.74 -1.36
C PHE A 108 -20.26 18.86 -1.71
N HIS A 109 -20.79 20.05 -2.01
CA HIS A 109 -20.05 21.29 -2.12
C HIS A 109 -19.57 21.69 -0.72
N SER A 110 -18.65 20.88 -0.17
CA SER A 110 -17.93 21.14 1.07
C SER A 110 -17.47 22.59 1.03
N ASN A 111 -17.84 23.34 2.05
CA ASN A 111 -17.66 24.77 2.19
C ASN A 111 -16.17 25.13 1.99
N ASP A 112 -15.78 25.42 0.74
CA ASP A 112 -14.39 25.65 0.28
C ASP A 112 -13.81 26.97 0.84
N THR A 113 -14.52 27.59 1.77
CA THR A 113 -14.20 28.84 2.47
C THR A 113 -12.85 28.76 3.18
N PHE A 114 -12.52 27.64 3.83
CA PHE A 114 -11.24 27.49 4.55
C PHE A 114 -10.13 26.81 3.73
N THR A 115 -10.39 26.43 2.48
CA THR A 115 -9.45 25.67 1.63
C THR A 115 -9.07 26.43 0.36
N LYS A 116 -10.04 26.88 -0.44
CA LYS A 116 -9.77 27.57 -1.73
C LYS A 116 -9.99 29.07 -1.66
N VAL A 117 -11.12 29.50 -1.10
CA VAL A 117 -11.55 30.91 -1.14
C VAL A 117 -10.81 31.73 -0.08
N GLY A 118 -10.62 31.15 1.11
CA GLY A 118 -10.11 31.82 2.28
C GLY A 118 -11.22 32.54 3.05
N PHE A 119 -11.17 32.47 4.37
CA PHE A 119 -12.12 33.12 5.26
C PHE A 119 -11.71 34.56 5.52
N ARG A 120 -12.62 35.52 5.28
CA ARG A 120 -12.36 36.97 5.42
C ARG A 120 -13.29 37.70 6.39
N ASN A 121 -14.28 37.01 6.97
CA ASN A 121 -15.27 37.66 7.82
C ASN A 121 -14.76 37.81 9.27
N TRP A 122 -13.95 38.84 9.50
CA TRP A 122 -13.28 39.06 10.79
C TRP A 122 -14.23 39.36 11.95
N LYS A 123 -15.44 39.88 11.68
CA LYS A 123 -16.42 40.25 12.72
C LYS A 123 -16.90 39.03 13.52
N ASN A 124 -17.09 37.90 12.85
CA ASN A 124 -17.61 36.67 13.44
C ASN A 124 -16.56 35.54 13.43
N ALA A 125 -15.28 35.87 13.26
CA ALA A 125 -14.21 34.91 13.04
C ALA A 125 -14.14 33.83 14.12
N LYS A 126 -14.19 34.22 15.41
CA LYS A 126 -14.09 33.26 16.52
C LYS A 126 -15.22 32.22 16.51
N ASP A 127 -16.44 32.65 16.23
CA ASP A 127 -17.59 31.74 16.23
C ASP A 127 -17.55 30.83 15.01
N SER A 128 -17.20 31.37 13.83
CA SER A 128 -16.99 30.58 12.62
C SER A 128 -15.83 29.58 12.74
N PHE A 129 -14.74 29.93 13.43
CA PHE A 129 -13.62 29.01 13.67
C PHE A 129 -14.01 27.88 14.63
N LYS A 130 -14.78 28.18 15.68
CA LYS A 130 -15.32 27.15 16.58
C LYS A 130 -16.27 26.23 15.84
N GLU A 131 -17.18 26.79 15.04
CA GLU A 131 -18.11 26.03 14.21
C GLU A 131 -17.37 25.15 13.19
N HIS A 132 -16.29 25.65 12.59
CA HIS A 132 -15.44 24.83 11.70
C HIS A 132 -14.78 23.66 12.44
N ALA A 133 -14.14 23.94 13.57
CA ALA A 133 -13.46 22.92 14.37
C ALA A 133 -14.43 21.87 14.96
N GLN A 134 -15.65 22.31 15.30
CA GLN A 134 -16.73 21.48 15.86
C GLN A 134 -17.77 21.08 14.81
N SER A 135 -17.44 21.20 13.52
CA SER A 135 -18.38 20.97 12.43
C SER A 135 -19.00 19.58 12.55
N ILE A 136 -20.33 19.55 12.45
CA ILE A 136 -21.15 18.33 12.57
C ILE A 136 -20.74 17.28 11.54
N ASP A 137 -20.29 17.72 10.37
CA ASP A 137 -19.88 16.84 9.28
C ASP A 137 -18.54 16.11 9.57
N GLY A 138 -17.83 16.50 10.65
CA GLY A 138 -16.59 15.86 11.08
C GLY A 138 -15.42 16.00 10.10
N PHE A 139 -15.55 16.80 9.05
CA PHE A 139 -14.53 16.96 8.01
C PHE A 139 -13.20 17.45 8.58
N HIS A 140 -13.23 18.48 9.43
CA HIS A 140 -12.03 19.02 10.09
C HIS A 140 -11.34 17.94 10.94
N ASN A 141 -12.11 17.24 11.78
CA ASN A 141 -11.59 16.20 12.65
C ASN A 141 -11.01 15.01 11.87
N ASN A 142 -11.64 14.64 10.75
CA ASN A 142 -11.13 13.59 9.86
C ASN A 142 -9.83 14.02 9.17
N ALA A 143 -9.76 15.25 8.67
CA ALA A 143 -8.54 15.80 8.06
C ALA A 143 -7.39 15.88 9.08
N ARG A 144 -7.69 16.30 10.31
CA ARG A 144 -6.73 16.34 11.43
C ARG A 144 -6.21 14.96 11.80
N LYS A 145 -7.10 13.96 11.92
CA LYS A 145 -6.70 12.55 12.15
C LYS A 145 -5.77 12.05 11.05
N ARG A 146 -6.14 12.26 9.78
CA ARG A 146 -5.31 11.89 8.63
C ARG A 146 -3.93 12.53 8.66
N ALA A 147 -3.84 13.80 9.05
CA ALA A 147 -2.55 14.48 9.19
C ALA A 147 -1.68 13.90 10.30
N LEU A 148 -2.28 13.55 11.45
CA LEU A 148 -1.57 12.92 12.57
C LEU A 148 -1.10 11.51 12.20
N ASP A 149 -1.95 10.71 11.55
CA ASP A 149 -1.61 9.38 11.07
C ASP A 149 -0.50 9.44 10.01
N PHE A 150 -0.59 10.41 9.08
CA PHE A 150 0.43 10.63 8.05
C PHE A 150 1.78 11.05 8.63
N LYS A 151 1.79 11.81 9.74
CA LYS A 151 3.02 12.17 10.46
C LYS A 151 3.63 10.96 11.19
N ASN A 152 2.86 9.93 11.49
CA ASN A 152 3.32 8.73 12.18
C ASN A 152 4.10 7.79 11.22
N GLN A 153 5.40 8.05 11.06
CA GLN A 153 6.30 7.27 10.20
C GLN A 153 6.34 5.77 10.55
N ARG A 154 5.98 5.37 11.79
CA ARG A 154 5.93 3.96 12.20
C ARG A 154 4.87 3.14 11.47
N GLN A 155 3.85 3.79 10.92
CA GLN A 155 2.79 3.13 10.14
C GLN A 155 3.02 3.26 8.63
N SER A 156 4.14 3.84 8.20
CA SER A 156 4.47 3.90 6.78
C SER A 156 4.75 2.50 6.23
N VAL A 157 4.34 2.25 4.99
CA VAL A 157 4.57 0.97 4.30
C VAL A 157 6.06 0.63 4.26
N GLU A 158 6.91 1.62 4.01
CA GLU A 158 8.35 1.48 4.00
C GLU A 158 8.89 1.04 5.38
N HIS A 159 8.45 1.69 6.46
CA HIS A 159 8.85 1.28 7.80
C HIS A 159 8.38 -0.13 8.12
N VAL A 160 7.13 -0.49 7.82
CA VAL A 160 6.61 -1.85 8.03
C VAL A 160 7.41 -2.91 7.26
N TRP A 161 7.87 -2.59 6.05
CA TRP A 161 8.72 -3.49 5.27
C TRP A 161 10.16 -3.58 5.82
N THR A 162 10.74 -2.47 6.27
CA THR A 162 12.08 -2.48 6.87
C THR A 162 12.11 -3.13 8.25
N VAL A 163 11.00 -3.07 9.00
CA VAL A 163 10.79 -3.73 10.30
C VAL A 163 10.28 -5.16 10.07
N THR A 164 10.82 -5.87 9.08
CA THR A 164 10.75 -7.33 9.11
C THR A 164 11.87 -7.77 10.05
N SER A 165 11.53 -8.50 11.12
CA SER A 165 12.55 -8.90 12.10
C SER A 165 13.53 -9.90 11.47
N ALA A 166 14.81 -9.84 11.85
CA ALA A 166 15.81 -10.81 11.41
C ALA A 166 15.36 -12.27 11.67
N ALA A 167 14.60 -12.49 12.74
CA ALA A 167 14.00 -13.78 13.07
C ALA A 167 12.93 -14.23 12.04
N GLU A 168 12.11 -13.31 11.54
CA GLU A 168 11.12 -13.62 10.49
C GLU A 168 11.78 -13.94 9.15
N GLU A 169 12.87 -13.23 8.82
CA GLU A 169 13.67 -13.50 7.63
C GLU A 169 14.34 -14.88 7.70
N GLU A 170 14.97 -15.20 8.83
CA GLU A 170 15.57 -16.52 9.08
C GLU A 170 14.52 -17.63 8.99
N ALA A 171 13.36 -17.43 9.62
CA ALA A 171 12.25 -18.38 9.53
C ALA A 171 11.73 -18.54 8.09
N TYR A 172 11.68 -17.45 7.30
CA TYR A 172 11.29 -17.52 5.89
C TYR A 172 12.31 -18.29 5.05
N LYS A 173 13.61 -18.01 5.20
CA LYS A 173 14.69 -18.72 4.50
C LYS A 173 14.71 -20.20 4.87
N ALA A 174 14.52 -20.54 6.14
CA ALA A 174 14.41 -21.92 6.61
C ALA A 174 13.23 -22.65 5.95
N ARG A 175 12.03 -22.03 5.94
CA ARG A 175 10.85 -22.58 5.24
C ARG A 175 11.12 -22.81 3.76
N LEU A 176 11.65 -21.80 3.07
CA LEU A 176 11.91 -21.87 1.64
C LEU A 176 12.88 -23.01 1.31
N THR A 177 13.93 -23.15 2.11
CA THR A 177 14.94 -24.21 1.97
C THR A 177 14.32 -25.61 2.13
N ILE A 178 13.44 -25.78 3.13
CA ILE A 178 12.71 -27.05 3.34
C ILE A 178 11.82 -27.36 2.13
N MET A 179 11.06 -26.38 1.65
CA MET A 179 10.15 -26.56 0.52
C MET A 179 10.90 -26.85 -0.78
N LEU A 180 12.02 -26.17 -1.04
CA LEU A 180 12.90 -26.44 -2.17
C LEU A 180 13.53 -27.84 -2.08
N GLY A 181 13.94 -28.26 -0.89
CA GLY A 181 14.47 -29.63 -0.68
C GLY A 181 13.44 -30.70 -1.02
N ILE A 182 12.17 -30.50 -0.61
CA ILE A 182 11.08 -31.41 -0.96
C ILE A 182 10.77 -31.33 -2.47
N ALA A 183 10.66 -30.13 -3.04
CA ALA A 183 10.41 -29.94 -4.46
C ALA A 183 11.47 -30.64 -5.32
N ARG A 184 12.74 -30.47 -4.97
CA ARG A 184 13.87 -31.16 -5.61
C ARG A 184 13.73 -32.68 -5.51
N PHE A 185 13.42 -33.21 -4.34
CA PHE A 185 13.20 -34.66 -4.15
C PHE A 185 12.07 -35.18 -5.06
N LEU A 186 10.95 -34.46 -5.12
CA LEU A 186 9.81 -34.86 -5.94
C LEU A 186 10.13 -34.81 -7.44
N LEU A 187 10.84 -33.78 -7.89
CA LEU A 187 11.29 -33.68 -9.29
C LEU A 187 12.25 -34.81 -9.66
N LEU A 188 13.24 -35.12 -8.80
CA LEU A 188 14.20 -36.20 -9.04
C LEU A 188 13.55 -37.58 -9.12
N GLN A 189 12.45 -37.79 -8.41
CA GLN A 189 11.70 -39.05 -8.42
C GLN A 189 10.54 -39.05 -9.41
N ALA A 190 10.36 -37.97 -10.19
CA ALA A 190 9.22 -37.76 -11.08
C ALA A 190 7.85 -37.95 -10.38
N LEU A 191 7.76 -37.55 -9.11
CA LEU A 191 6.54 -37.66 -8.32
C LEU A 191 5.66 -36.41 -8.47
N ALA A 192 4.36 -36.62 -8.54
CA ALA A 192 3.40 -35.52 -8.51
C ALA A 192 3.48 -34.77 -7.18
N PHE A 193 3.53 -33.44 -7.26
CA PHE A 193 3.54 -32.56 -6.09
C PHE A 193 2.21 -32.59 -5.35
N ARG A 194 1.13 -32.53 -6.12
CA ARG A 194 -0.23 -32.31 -5.62
C ARG A 194 -1.06 -33.56 -5.46
N GLY A 195 -1.97 -33.48 -4.49
CA GLY A 195 -3.09 -34.41 -4.35
C GLY A 195 -4.32 -33.92 -5.12
N HIS A 196 -5.29 -34.80 -5.29
CA HIS A 196 -6.60 -34.44 -5.83
C HIS A 196 -7.36 -33.49 -4.89
N ASP A 197 -7.21 -33.68 -3.58
CA ASP A 197 -7.77 -32.83 -2.54
C ASP A 197 -6.72 -32.55 -1.45
N GLU A 198 -6.33 -31.29 -1.32
CA GLU A 198 -5.38 -30.81 -0.28
C GLU A 198 -6.08 -30.13 0.91
N SER A 199 -7.41 -30.26 1.00
CA SER A 199 -8.19 -29.73 2.12
C SER A 199 -7.73 -30.31 3.46
N LYS A 200 -8.02 -29.60 4.57
CA LYS A 200 -7.64 -30.07 5.91
C LYS A 200 -8.26 -31.42 6.26
N THR A 201 -9.43 -31.72 5.73
CA THR A 201 -10.21 -32.94 5.94
C THR A 201 -9.82 -34.10 5.01
N SER A 202 -9.03 -33.84 3.97
CA SER A 202 -8.56 -34.87 3.04
C SER A 202 -7.65 -35.89 3.74
N ARG A 203 -7.91 -37.18 3.48
CA ARG A 203 -7.03 -38.28 3.89
C ARG A 203 -5.72 -38.30 3.10
N ASN A 204 -5.70 -37.77 1.89
CA ASN A 204 -4.54 -37.76 1.01
C ASN A 204 -4.30 -36.36 0.41
N LYS A 205 -3.64 -35.49 1.19
CA LYS A 205 -3.35 -34.10 0.85
C LYS A 205 -2.26 -33.91 -0.22
N GLY A 206 -1.85 -34.97 -0.92
CA GLY A 206 -0.76 -34.91 -1.89
C GLY A 206 0.62 -35.22 -1.31
N THR A 207 1.56 -35.44 -2.23
CA THR A 207 2.90 -35.93 -1.90
C THR A 207 3.74 -34.86 -1.21
N LEU A 208 3.63 -33.59 -1.64
CA LEU A 208 4.33 -32.47 -1.01
C LEU A 208 4.02 -32.36 0.49
N TRP A 209 2.73 -32.41 0.84
CA TRP A 209 2.28 -32.37 2.23
C TRP A 209 2.72 -33.60 3.04
N ARG A 210 2.75 -34.78 2.40
CA ARG A 210 3.26 -36.00 3.05
C ARG A 210 4.74 -35.86 3.39
N CYS A 211 5.56 -35.38 2.44
CA CYS A 211 6.98 -35.12 2.67
C CYS A 211 7.19 -34.04 3.75
N LEU A 212 6.44 -32.94 3.69
CA LEU A 212 6.53 -31.86 4.68
C LEU A 212 6.19 -32.35 6.09
N ASN A 213 5.11 -33.11 6.25
CA ASN A 213 4.75 -33.71 7.54
C ASN A 213 5.81 -34.72 8.01
N GLY A 214 6.46 -35.43 7.10
CA GLY A 214 7.62 -36.27 7.40
C GLY A 214 8.79 -35.47 7.94
N THR A 215 9.14 -34.35 7.31
CA THR A 215 10.21 -33.44 7.76
C THR A 215 9.92 -32.86 9.14
N LYS A 216 8.67 -32.43 9.40
CA LYS A 216 8.25 -31.93 10.72
C LYS A 216 8.40 -32.95 11.84
N LYS A 217 8.14 -34.23 11.55
CA LYS A 217 8.32 -35.31 12.55
C LYS A 217 9.79 -35.59 12.86
N LYS A 218 10.68 -35.32 11.90
CA LYS A 218 12.13 -35.57 12.05
C LYS A 218 12.86 -34.40 12.69
N ASP A 219 12.48 -33.17 12.36
CA ASP A 219 13.13 -31.96 12.85
C ASP A 219 12.14 -31.03 13.58
N PRO A 220 12.30 -30.83 14.90
CA PRO A 220 11.45 -29.93 15.67
C PRO A 220 11.59 -28.47 15.24
N LYS A 221 12.75 -28.05 14.69
CA LYS A 221 12.93 -26.67 14.19
C LYS A 221 12.10 -26.45 12.94
N ALA A 222 12.13 -27.40 12.00
CA ALA A 222 11.26 -27.39 10.83
C ALA A 222 9.76 -27.34 11.21
N ALA A 223 9.36 -28.05 12.28
CA ALA A 223 7.98 -28.01 12.78
C ALA A 223 7.57 -26.63 13.30
N LEU A 224 8.47 -25.91 13.96
CA LEU A 224 8.22 -24.55 14.46
C LEU A 224 7.99 -23.56 13.32
N VAL A 225 8.70 -23.71 12.20
CA VAL A 225 8.65 -22.73 11.11
C VAL A 225 7.65 -23.05 9.99
N THR A 226 7.15 -24.29 9.86
CA THR A 226 6.32 -24.72 8.69
C THR A 226 4.87 -25.11 9.02
N GLY A 227 3.98 -25.01 8.02
CA GLY A 227 2.56 -25.38 8.13
C GLY A 227 1.74 -24.36 8.91
N GLU A 228 0.97 -24.82 9.90
CA GLU A 228 0.03 -23.94 10.64
C GLU A 228 0.73 -22.85 11.44
N ASN A 229 2.02 -23.02 11.76
CA ASN A 229 2.84 -22.00 12.42
C ASN A 229 3.33 -20.89 11.47
N ALA A 230 3.19 -21.06 10.15
CA ALA A 230 3.57 -20.05 9.16
C ALA A 230 2.36 -19.16 8.80
N PRO A 231 2.54 -17.83 8.74
CA PRO A 231 1.44 -16.91 8.49
C PRO A 231 1.00 -16.92 7.02
N GLY A 232 -0.30 -17.11 6.77
CA GLY A 232 -0.94 -16.92 5.46
C GLY A 232 -0.16 -17.54 4.29
N ASN A 233 0.29 -16.69 3.36
CA ASN A 233 1.01 -17.11 2.15
C ASN A 233 2.39 -17.73 2.43
N ASN A 234 2.99 -17.48 3.60
CA ASN A 234 4.27 -18.08 3.99
C ASN A 234 4.16 -19.57 4.29
N GLN A 235 2.95 -20.15 4.28
CA GLN A 235 2.75 -21.60 4.33
C GLN A 235 3.27 -22.29 3.07
N MET A 236 3.44 -21.56 1.96
CA MET A 236 3.93 -22.07 0.67
C MET A 236 3.12 -23.25 0.14
N SER A 237 1.87 -23.36 0.58
CA SER A 237 0.97 -24.47 0.32
C SER A 237 0.11 -24.26 -0.91
N CYS A 238 -0.08 -23.02 -1.34
CA CYS A 238 -1.05 -22.71 -2.37
C CYS A 238 -0.60 -23.26 -3.74
N PRO A 239 -1.56 -23.61 -4.61
CA PRO A 239 -1.30 -24.03 -5.96
C PRO A 239 -0.24 -23.20 -6.71
N MET A 240 -0.40 -21.88 -6.70
CA MET A 240 0.48 -20.99 -7.47
C MET A 240 1.92 -21.10 -7.01
N VAL A 241 2.17 -21.04 -5.69
CA VAL A 241 3.50 -21.17 -5.11
C VAL A 241 4.15 -22.52 -5.43
N GLN A 242 3.38 -23.62 -5.39
CA GLN A 242 3.93 -24.93 -5.77
C GLN A 242 4.36 -25.00 -7.23
N LYS A 243 3.61 -24.36 -8.15
CA LYS A 243 4.00 -24.26 -9.56
C LYS A 243 5.22 -23.37 -9.73
N ASP A 244 5.29 -22.27 -8.99
CA ASP A 244 6.43 -21.35 -9.02
C ASP A 244 7.72 -22.04 -8.57
N LEU A 245 7.65 -22.84 -7.49
CA LEU A 245 8.78 -23.66 -7.04
C LEU A 245 9.23 -24.65 -8.12
N ALA A 246 8.30 -25.36 -8.74
CA ALA A 246 8.63 -26.31 -9.80
C ALA A 246 9.25 -25.62 -11.03
N ARG A 247 8.68 -24.48 -11.44
CA ARG A 247 9.19 -23.65 -12.54
C ARG A 247 10.59 -23.12 -12.24
N ALA A 248 10.82 -22.53 -11.07
CA ALA A 248 12.13 -22.02 -10.68
C ALA A 248 13.19 -23.13 -10.68
N CYS A 249 12.86 -24.32 -10.16
CA CYS A 249 13.77 -25.46 -10.25
C CYS A 249 14.07 -25.87 -11.70
N ALA A 250 13.08 -25.85 -12.60
CA ALA A 250 13.27 -26.19 -14.00
C ALA A 250 14.13 -25.16 -14.74
N GLU A 251 13.91 -23.87 -14.48
CA GLU A 251 14.70 -22.76 -15.03
C GLU A 251 16.17 -22.85 -14.60
N GLU A 252 16.44 -22.99 -13.31
CA GLU A 252 17.81 -23.11 -12.78
C GLU A 252 18.52 -24.37 -13.28
N THR A 253 17.81 -25.49 -13.41
CA THR A 253 18.37 -26.72 -13.97
C THR A 253 18.75 -26.51 -15.43
N SER A 254 17.88 -25.89 -16.22
CA SER A 254 18.15 -25.61 -17.65
C SER A 254 19.33 -24.64 -17.82
N LEU A 255 19.40 -23.59 -17.00
CA LEU A 255 20.51 -22.64 -17.00
C LEU A 255 21.84 -23.32 -16.61
N SER A 256 21.81 -24.24 -15.65
CA SER A 256 23.00 -24.99 -15.25
C SER A 256 23.51 -25.88 -16.40
N MET A 257 22.59 -26.57 -17.10
CA MET A 257 22.95 -27.39 -18.27
C MET A 257 23.53 -26.54 -19.41
N ILE A 258 23.01 -25.34 -19.66
CA ILE A 258 23.53 -24.43 -20.69
C ILE A 258 24.94 -23.94 -20.35
N LYS A 259 25.24 -23.70 -19.07
CA LYS A 259 26.57 -23.24 -18.62
C LYS A 259 27.64 -24.33 -18.66
N GLU A 260 27.25 -25.60 -18.68
CA GLU A 260 28.16 -26.74 -18.74
C GLU A 260 28.55 -27.13 -20.19
N VAL A 261 27.90 -26.53 -21.19
CA VAL A 261 28.20 -26.68 -22.63
C VAL A 261 29.07 -25.53 -23.11
#